data_AF-A0A3D4FST6-F1
#
_entry.id   AF-A0A3D4FST6-F1
#
_cell.length_a   1.000
_cell.length_b   1.000
_cell.length_c   1.000
_cell.angle_alpha   90.00
_cell.angle_beta   90.00
_cell.angle_gamma   90.00
#
_symmetry.space_group_name_H-M   'P 1'
#
loop_
_entity.id
_entity.type
_entity.pdbx_description
1 polymer ?
#
loop_
_entity_poly.entity_id
_entity_poly.type
_entity_poly.pdbx_seq_one_letter_code
_entity_poly.pdbx_strand_id
1 'polypeptide(L)'
;EAPDTEWRWTAGVALLSFRNPRVDARFYLEVGGRPELFEAPQRLTISIGEFEVGTLSLTAEEPSFHIVDIPRNRFGAEEAVILTLRVDPPFVPAELTDSENADDRELGMQVFYVFLERQL
;
A
#
# COMPACT_ATOMS: atom_id res chain seq x y z
N GLU A 1 27.69 -1.42 -6.91
CA GLU A 1 26.50 -0.75 -6.37
C GLU A 1 25.27 -1.29 -7.06
N ALA A 2 24.33 -1.87 -6.30
CA ALA A 2 22.96 -1.97 -6.78
C ALA A 2 22.41 -0.53 -6.84
N PRO A 3 21.65 -0.14 -7.87
CA PRO A 3 21.01 1.18 -7.87
C PRO A 3 20.20 1.32 -6.57
N ASP A 4 20.30 2.46 -5.91
CA ASP A 4 19.51 2.77 -4.72
C ASP A 4 18.04 2.52 -5.05
N THR A 5 17.46 1.47 -4.50
CA THR A 5 16.03 1.19 -4.70
C THR A 5 15.26 2.32 -4.01
N GLU A 6 14.76 3.27 -4.79
CA GLU A 6 14.00 4.40 -4.25
C GLU A 6 12.67 3.92 -3.67
N TRP A 7 12.38 4.31 -2.43
CA TRP A 7 11.14 3.99 -1.75
C TRP A 7 10.64 5.17 -0.93
N ARG A 8 9.36 5.13 -0.56
CA ARG A 8 8.75 6.13 0.34
C ARG A 8 7.86 5.48 1.38
N TRP A 9 7.76 6.10 2.55
CA TRP A 9 6.77 5.74 3.56
C TRP A 9 5.37 6.22 3.18
N THR A 10 4.36 5.39 3.43
CA THR A 10 2.97 5.83 3.57
C THR A 10 2.71 6.24 5.02
N ALA A 11 1.65 7.02 5.25
CA ALA A 11 0.98 7.00 6.55
C ALA A 11 0.21 5.69 6.75
N GLY A 12 -0.54 5.53 7.85
CA GLY A 12 -1.46 4.40 8.01
C GLY A 12 -2.51 4.31 6.90
N VAL A 13 -2.79 5.43 6.24
CA VAL A 13 -3.63 5.51 5.03
C VAL A 13 -2.91 6.27 3.92
N ALA A 14 -2.92 5.72 2.70
CA ALA A 14 -2.47 6.40 1.49
C ALA A 14 -3.55 6.37 0.39
N LEU A 15 -3.59 7.43 -0.41
CA LEU A 15 -4.54 7.59 -1.51
C LEU A 15 -3.79 7.64 -2.84
N LEU A 16 -4.18 6.79 -3.79
CA LEU A 16 -3.70 6.80 -5.16
C LEU A 16 -4.82 7.28 -6.09
N SER A 17 -4.55 8.31 -6.87
CA SER A 17 -5.50 8.86 -7.85
C SER A 17 -5.04 8.56 -9.26
N PHE A 18 -5.91 7.98 -10.07
CA PHE A 18 -5.64 7.67 -11.48
C PHE A 18 -6.89 7.82 -12.35
N ARG A 19 -6.69 7.95 -13.66
CA ARG A 19 -7.81 7.94 -14.62
C ARG A 19 -8.45 6.55 -14.62
N ASN A 20 -9.79 6.53 -14.56
CA ASN A 20 -10.56 5.29 -14.61
C ASN A 20 -10.17 4.47 -15.86
N PRO A 21 -9.73 3.20 -15.70
CA PRO A 21 -9.31 2.38 -16.83
C PRO A 21 -10.47 2.02 -17.77
N ARG A 22 -11.71 2.07 -17.26
CA ARG A 22 -12.97 1.67 -17.93
C ARG A 22 -13.00 0.21 -18.43
N VAL A 23 -12.01 -0.58 -18.04
CA VAL A 23 -11.84 -2.01 -18.33
C VAL A 23 -11.33 -2.71 -17.07
N ASP A 24 -11.27 -4.04 -17.09
CA ASP A 24 -10.58 -4.80 -16.05
C ASP A 24 -9.11 -4.37 -15.99
N ALA A 25 -8.50 -4.38 -14.81
CA ALA A 25 -7.13 -3.95 -14.66
C ALA A 25 -6.38 -4.77 -13.62
N ARG A 26 -5.06 -4.77 -13.71
CA ARG A 26 -4.14 -5.34 -12.73
C ARG A 26 -3.44 -4.22 -11.99
N PHE A 27 -3.54 -4.26 -10.67
CA PHE A 27 -2.81 -3.38 -9.77
C PHE A 27 -1.58 -4.11 -9.25
N TYR A 28 -0.42 -3.61 -9.63
CA TYR A 28 0.89 -4.11 -9.21
C TYR A 28 1.43 -3.22 -8.10
N LEU A 29 1.93 -3.83 -7.03
CA LEU A 29 2.56 -3.13 -5.94
C LEU A 29 3.75 -3.90 -5.39
N GLU A 30 4.83 -3.19 -5.11
CA GLU A 30 5.98 -3.68 -4.36
C GLU A 30 6.07 -2.89 -3.05
N VAL A 31 5.93 -3.60 -1.93
CA VAL A 31 5.79 -2.99 -0.62
C VAL A 31 6.61 -3.71 0.45
N GLY A 32 7.12 -2.95 1.41
CA GLY A 32 7.81 -3.44 2.59
C GLY A 32 7.02 -3.09 3.85
N GLY A 33 6.64 -4.11 4.62
CA GLY A 33 6.05 -3.91 5.95
C GLY A 33 7.11 -3.78 7.05
N ARG A 34 6.64 -3.86 8.29
CA ARG A 34 7.45 -3.98 9.50
C ARG A 34 6.95 -5.12 10.39
N PRO A 35 6.86 -6.38 9.91
CA PRO A 35 6.35 -7.49 10.71
C PRO A 35 7.13 -7.70 12.02
N GLU A 36 8.40 -7.30 12.06
CA GLU A 36 9.28 -7.35 13.24
C GLU A 36 8.81 -6.45 14.40
N LEU A 37 7.96 -5.45 14.13
CA LEU A 37 7.48 -4.49 15.13
C LEU A 37 6.19 -4.92 15.83
N PHE A 38 5.54 -6.00 15.40
CA PHE A 38 4.20 -6.36 15.87
C PHE A 38 4.06 -7.86 16.17
N GLU A 39 3.19 -8.22 17.11
CA GLU A 39 2.87 -9.63 17.41
C GLU A 39 2.13 -10.33 16.25
N ALA A 40 1.41 -9.55 15.44
CA ALA A 40 0.74 -9.99 14.24
C ALA A 40 1.19 -9.14 13.03
N PRO A 41 1.39 -9.74 11.85
CA PRO A 41 1.79 -8.99 10.65
C PRO A 41 0.82 -7.87 10.32
N GLN A 42 1.34 -6.75 9.85
CA GLN A 42 0.52 -5.66 9.32
C GLN A 42 -0.36 -6.17 8.18
N ARG A 43 -1.60 -5.72 8.14
CA ARG A 43 -2.57 -5.98 7.07
C ARG A 43 -2.68 -4.76 6.19
N LEU A 44 -2.49 -4.95 4.89
CA LEU A 44 -2.82 -3.95 3.88
C LEU A 44 -4.20 -4.27 3.29
N THR A 45 -5.16 -3.37 3.45
CA THR A 45 -6.46 -3.39 2.76
C THR A 45 -6.44 -2.39 1.62
N ILE A 46 -6.88 -2.83 0.44
CA ILE A 46 -6.94 -2.07 -0.80
C ILE A 46 -8.41 -1.87 -1.16
N SER A 47 -8.86 -0.64 -1.27
CA SER A 47 -10.26 -0.33 -1.58
C SER A 47 -10.45 0.76 -2.62
N ILE A 48 -11.59 0.74 -3.30
CA ILE A 48 -12.06 1.83 -4.17
C ILE A 48 -13.45 2.22 -3.67
N GLY A 49 -13.58 3.44 -3.12
CA GLY A 49 -14.74 3.83 -2.33
C GLY A 49 -14.94 2.87 -1.15
N GLU A 50 -16.16 2.37 -1.00
CA GLU A 50 -16.53 1.40 0.05
C GLU A 50 -16.18 -0.06 -0.31
N PHE A 51 -15.68 -0.32 -1.52
CA PHE A 51 -15.43 -1.68 -1.98
C PHE A 51 -13.98 -2.09 -1.71
N GLU A 52 -13.79 -3.09 -0.85
CA GLU A 52 -12.53 -3.82 -0.78
C GLU A 52 -12.30 -4.57 -2.10
N VAL A 53 -11.12 -4.35 -2.69
CA VAL A 53 -10.66 -5.00 -3.92
C VAL A 53 -9.48 -5.94 -3.68
N GLY A 54 -8.82 -5.86 -2.52
CA GLY A 54 -7.80 -6.81 -2.11
C GLY A 54 -7.36 -6.61 -0.66
N THR A 55 -6.81 -7.67 -0.08
CA THR A 55 -6.18 -7.65 1.24
C THR A 55 -4.91 -8.47 1.20
N LEU A 56 -3.82 -7.95 1.77
CA LEU A 56 -2.51 -8.59 1.86
C LEU A 56 -2.02 -8.60 3.31
N SER A 57 -1.37 -9.69 3.73
CA SER A 57 -0.62 -9.74 4.98
C SER A 57 0.85 -9.45 4.69
N LEU A 58 1.42 -8.43 5.34
CA LEU A 58 2.80 -8.00 5.14
C LEU A 58 3.73 -8.80 6.08
N THR A 59 4.01 -10.05 5.72
CA THR A 59 4.78 -10.99 6.54
C THR A 59 6.27 -11.03 6.22
N ALA A 60 6.68 -10.46 5.07
CA ALA A 60 8.06 -10.51 4.62
C ALA A 60 8.90 -9.41 5.28
N GLU A 61 10.11 -9.76 5.70
CA GLU A 61 11.12 -8.79 6.19
C GLU A 61 11.72 -7.96 5.04
N GLU A 62 11.75 -8.54 3.83
CA GLU A 62 12.14 -7.86 2.61
C GLU A 62 10.92 -7.38 1.80
N PRO A 63 11.07 -6.38 0.91
CA PRO A 63 10.00 -5.94 0.03
C PRO A 63 9.41 -7.09 -0.79
N SER A 64 8.09 -7.09 -0.92
CA SER A 64 7.35 -8.15 -1.60
C SER A 64 6.46 -7.58 -2.71
N PHE A 65 6.46 -8.27 -3.86
CA PHE A 65 5.70 -7.89 -5.04
C PHE A 65 4.34 -8.62 -5.07
N HIS A 66 3.28 -7.86 -5.33
CA HIS A 66 1.90 -8.36 -5.34
C HIS A 66 1.15 -7.88 -6.57
N ILE A 67 0.16 -8.67 -6.98
CA ILE A 67 -0.75 -8.39 -8.09
C ILE A 67 -2.18 -8.53 -7.58
N VAL A 68 -3.01 -7.52 -7.81
CA VAL A 68 -4.44 -7.54 -7.50
C VAL A 68 -5.22 -7.33 -8.78
N ASP A 69 -5.99 -8.34 -9.19
CA ASP A 69 -6.93 -8.21 -10.30
C ASP A 69 -8.17 -7.41 -9.84
N ILE A 70 -8.48 -6.32 -10.53
CA ILE A 70 -9.60 -5.43 -10.22
C ILE A 70 -10.57 -5.45 -11.41
N PRO A 71 -11.78 -6.02 -11.26
CA PRO A 71 -12.76 -6.03 -12.34
C PRO A 71 -13.33 -4.62 -12.58
N ARG A 72 -13.70 -4.32 -13.83
CA ARG A 72 -14.18 -3.03 -14.31
C ARG A 72 -15.25 -2.42 -13.39
N ASN A 73 -16.17 -3.25 -12.91
CA ASN A 73 -17.30 -2.81 -12.08
C ASN A 73 -16.89 -2.23 -10.71
N ARG A 74 -15.64 -2.43 -10.26
CA ARG A 74 -15.11 -1.87 -9.02
C ARG A 74 -14.58 -0.44 -9.15
N PHE A 75 -14.26 0.01 -10.37
CA PHE A 75 -13.74 1.36 -10.60
C PHE A 75 -14.82 2.46 -10.55
N GLY A 76 -16.11 2.08 -10.52
CA GLY A 76 -17.20 3.05 -10.55
C GLY A 76 -17.32 3.80 -11.90
N ALA A 77 -18.12 4.87 -11.89
CA ALA A 77 -18.47 5.63 -13.09
C ALA A 77 -17.66 6.93 -13.27
N GLU A 78 -16.95 7.37 -12.23
CA GLU A 78 -16.19 8.62 -12.25
C GLU A 78 -15.01 8.58 -13.22
N GLU A 79 -14.59 9.75 -13.70
CA GLU A 79 -13.42 9.90 -14.59
C GLU A 79 -12.10 9.60 -13.87
N ALA A 80 -12.00 9.99 -12.60
CA ALA A 80 -10.88 9.70 -11.72
C ALA A 80 -11.31 8.70 -10.64
N VAL A 81 -10.45 7.74 -10.36
CA VAL A 81 -10.62 6.75 -9.30
C VAL A 81 -9.64 7.07 -8.18
N ILE A 82 -10.14 7.01 -6.94
CA ILE A 82 -9.32 7.02 -5.73
C ILE A 82 -9.24 5.60 -5.20
N LEU A 83 -8.04 5.04 -5.18
CA LEU A 83 -7.73 3.77 -4.53
C LEU A 83 -7.07 4.07 -3.18
N THR A 84 -7.64 3.50 -2.12
CA THR A 84 -7.16 3.67 -0.75
C THR A 84 -6.35 2.45 -0.34
N LEU A 85 -5.15 2.71 0.16
CA LEU A 85 -4.29 1.73 0.82
C LEU A 85 -4.38 2.01 2.33
N ARG A 86 -4.90 1.06 3.11
CA ARG A 86 -4.94 1.15 4.57
C ARG A 86 -4.06 0.07 5.17
N VAL A 87 -3.11 0.47 5.99
CA VAL A 87 -2.22 -0.42 6.74
C VAL A 87 -2.68 -0.45 8.20
N ASP A 88 -2.83 -1.66 8.75
CA ASP A 88 -3.25 -1.87 10.13
C ASP A 88 -2.42 -2.98 10.79
N PRO A 89 -1.78 -2.74 11.94
CA PRO A 89 -1.61 -1.44 12.59
C PRO A 89 -0.57 -0.56 11.86
N PRO A 90 -0.72 0.78 11.89
CA PRO A 90 0.41 1.69 11.65
C PRO A 90 1.34 1.77 12.88
N PHE A 91 2.47 2.45 12.76
CA PHE A 91 3.38 2.73 13.89
C PHE A 91 3.95 4.14 13.84
N VAL A 92 4.43 4.63 14.99
CA VAL A 92 5.17 5.89 15.10
C VAL A 92 6.60 5.57 15.55
N PRO A 93 7.64 5.87 14.76
CA PRO A 93 9.01 5.49 15.11
C PRO A 93 9.49 6.00 16.48
N ALA A 94 9.11 7.23 16.86
CA ALA A 94 9.48 7.83 18.14
C ALA A 94 8.94 7.06 19.36
N GLU A 95 7.83 6.33 19.20
CA GLU A 95 7.23 5.52 20.27
C GLU A 95 7.95 4.17 20.46
N LEU A 96 8.81 3.77 19.51
CA LEU A 96 9.48 2.46 19.51
C LEU A 96 10.91 2.48 20.05
N THR A 97 11.55 3.64 20.10
CA THR A 97 12.98 3.77 20.39
C THR A 97 13.29 4.56 21.67
N ASP A 98 12.35 4.61 22.63
CA ASP A 98 12.51 5.39 23.87
C ASP A 98 12.99 6.84 23.63
N SER A 99 12.53 7.46 22.54
CA SER A 99 12.93 8.81 22.09
C SER A 99 14.34 8.96 21.49
N GLU A 100 15.05 7.88 21.15
CA GLU A 100 16.29 7.97 20.34
C GLU A 100 15.99 8.39 18.89
N ASN A 101 14.77 8.11 18.42
CA ASN A 101 14.25 8.57 17.13
C ASN A 101 13.22 9.67 17.38
N ALA A 102 13.38 10.82 16.73
CA ALA A 102 12.46 11.95 16.83
C ALA A 102 11.37 11.97 15.75
N ASP A 103 11.29 10.94 14.90
CA ASP A 103 10.27 10.84 13.85
C ASP A 103 8.91 10.47 14.45
N ASP A 104 8.04 11.48 14.53
CA ASP A 104 6.70 11.46 15.13
C ASP A 104 5.58 11.18 14.11
N ARG A 105 5.94 10.87 12.85
CA ARG A 105 4.97 10.55 11.82
C ARG A 105 4.34 9.18 12.07
N GLU A 106 3.03 9.08 11.87
CA GLU A 106 2.37 7.79 11.72
C GLU A 106 2.76 7.19 10.36
N LEU A 107 3.39 6.01 10.39
CA LEU A 107 3.88 5.28 9.23
C LEU A 107 3.10 3.98 9.06
N GLY A 108 2.76 3.65 7.81
CA GLY A 108 2.11 2.39 7.45
C GLY A 108 3.12 1.39 6.92
N MET A 109 3.50 1.55 5.65
CA MET A 109 4.42 0.66 4.95
C MET A 109 5.34 1.44 4.00
N GLN A 110 6.41 0.81 3.54
CA GLN A 110 7.24 1.29 2.45
C GLN A 110 6.61 0.91 1.11
N VAL A 111 6.63 1.84 0.16
CA VAL A 111 6.21 1.62 -1.22
C VAL A 111 7.39 1.87 -2.13
N PHE A 112 7.75 0.83 -2.90
CA PHE A 112 8.85 0.83 -3.86
C PHE A 112 8.31 1.05 -5.27
N TYR A 113 7.22 0.35 -5.61
CA TYR A 113 6.62 0.40 -6.93
C TYR A 113 5.10 0.29 -6.83
N VAL A 114 4.38 1.10 -7.62
CA VAL A 114 2.93 0.97 -7.83
C VAL A 114 2.60 1.25 -9.29
N PHE A 115 1.81 0.37 -9.91
CA PHE A 115 1.41 0.51 -11.30
C PHE A 115 0.04 -0.11 -11.55
N LEU A 116 -0.74 0.50 -12.45
CA LEU A 116 -2.03 -0.03 -12.88
C LEU A 116 -1.98 -0.32 -14.38
N GLU A 117 -2.17 -1.58 -14.74
CA GLU A 117 -2.23 -2.03 -16.13
C GLU A 117 -3.65 -2.33 -16.54
N ARG A 118 -4.10 -1.74 -17.65
CA ARG A 118 -5.38 -2.03 -18.27
C ARG A 118 -5.31 -3.39 -18.97
N GLN A 119 -6.31 -4.25 -18.75
CA GLN A 119 -6.46 -5.50 -19.51
C GLN A 119 -7.31 -5.20 -20.76
N LEU A 120 -6.79 -5.54 -21.93
CA LEU A 120 -7.40 -5.27 -23.25
C LEU A 120 -8.34 -6.40 -23.69
#